data_AF-A0A1J5KVX7-F1
#
_entry.id   AF-A0A1J5KVX7-F1
#
_cell.length_a   1.000
_cell.length_b   1.000
_cell.length_c   1.000
_cell.angle_alpha   90.00
_cell.angle_beta   90.00
_cell.angle_gamma   90.00
#
_symmetry.space_group_name_H-M   'P 1'
#
loop_
_entity.id
_entity.type
_entity.pdbx_description
1 polymer ?
#
loop_
_entity_poly.entity_id
_entity_poly.type
_entity_poly.pdbx_seq_one_letter_code
_entity_poly.pdbx_strand_id
1 'polypeptide(L)'
;MNSEHSQCSYQSPDNWHCDQPCGESGLCYWHDPSVDKSKDNVREKVENWAAEGKPLDGFQLAKTNLIDINLVNRGSKEGYKCRDADFYRADLSDAHFFGLDLRGSSLMKAKLNCANLHCAQLSDCNLLGADLSRARLENIEWGESLKQEIATRSAMKKGDRRQVISLCQEAEEVCRNIRKQCEKQGLFETAGTFFKKEMQYRRYQMPLLSFNRFISKTVDVFCGYGESPIRVVAFSLALIFTCAMAYFLLDTTAANPIYADVEGWRFYVFEFFNALYFSVVTFTTLGYGDISPVGVARFIAAFEAFLGSFTMALFVVVFVKKMTR
;
A
#
# COMPACT_ATOMS: atom_id res chain seq x y z
N MET A 1 12.73 50.25 26.81
CA MET A 1 12.53 48.78 26.83
C MET A 1 11.38 48.48 25.88
N ASN A 2 11.66 48.40 24.58
CA ASN A 2 10.67 48.00 23.58
C ASN A 2 10.95 46.53 23.27
N SER A 3 10.19 45.62 23.89
CA SER A 3 10.13 44.24 23.41
C SER A 3 9.36 44.27 22.09
N GLU A 4 10.07 44.30 20.97
CA GLU A 4 9.50 43.88 19.69
C GLU A 4 8.98 42.46 19.92
N HIS A 5 7.66 42.29 20.03
CA HIS A 5 7.05 40.97 20.04
C HIS A 5 7.24 40.39 18.65
N SER A 6 8.37 39.71 18.45
CA SER A 6 8.67 39.01 17.21
C SER A 6 7.54 38.05 16.86
N GLN A 7 7.24 37.95 15.57
CA GLN A 7 6.23 37.02 15.07
C GLN A 7 6.74 35.58 15.18
N CYS A 8 5.82 34.62 15.21
CA CYS A 8 6.13 33.20 15.19
C CYS A 8 7.05 32.84 14.02
N SER A 9 8.14 32.12 14.31
CA SER A 9 9.10 31.67 13.30
C SER A 9 8.61 30.50 12.43
N TYR A 10 7.42 29.94 12.71
CA TYR A 10 6.89 28.82 11.93
C TYR A 10 6.52 29.25 10.50
N GLN A 11 6.99 28.47 9.53
CA GLN A 11 6.68 28.63 8.12
C GLN A 11 6.10 27.32 7.59
N SER A 12 4.94 27.40 6.95
CA SER A 12 4.29 26.26 6.30
C SER A 12 5.02 25.88 5.00
N PRO A 13 4.77 24.67 4.46
CA PRO A 13 5.29 24.25 3.15
C PRO A 13 4.88 25.17 1.98
N ASP A 14 3.77 25.90 2.11
CA ASP A 14 3.29 26.84 1.08
C ASP A 14 3.81 28.28 1.30
N ASN A 15 4.90 28.45 2.06
CA ASN A 15 5.48 29.74 2.45
C ASN A 15 4.55 30.67 3.25
N TRP A 16 3.44 30.17 3.81
CA TRP A 16 2.65 30.93 4.77
C TRP A 16 3.40 31.06 6.11
N HIS A 17 3.41 32.28 6.66
CA HIS A 17 4.03 32.62 7.94
C HIS A 17 2.95 32.88 9.00
N CYS A 18 3.18 32.39 10.21
CA CYS A 18 2.25 32.59 11.31
C CYS A 18 2.32 34.02 11.86
N ASP A 19 1.15 34.67 11.98
CA ASP A 19 0.98 36.07 12.41
C ASP A 19 0.93 36.24 13.93
N GLN A 20 0.96 35.14 14.69
CA GLN A 20 0.84 35.17 16.14
C GLN A 20 2.14 35.64 16.82
N PRO A 21 2.03 36.33 17.96
CA PRO A 21 3.20 36.72 18.74
C PRO A 21 3.96 35.48 19.20
N CYS A 22 5.29 35.52 19.12
CA CYS A 22 6.12 34.44 19.61
C CYS A 22 6.28 34.50 21.14
N GLY A 23 6.44 33.33 21.74
CA GLY A 23 6.94 33.20 23.12
C GLY A 23 8.46 33.24 23.19
N GLU A 24 9.02 32.80 24.32
CA GLU A 24 10.47 32.76 24.57
C GLU A 24 11.23 31.82 23.62
N SER A 25 10.56 30.80 23.08
CA SER A 25 11.11 29.82 22.13
C SER A 25 11.22 30.34 20.69
N GLY A 26 10.66 31.53 20.40
CA GLY A 26 10.52 32.02 19.02
C GLY A 26 9.33 31.40 18.26
N LEU A 27 8.52 30.57 18.90
CA LEU A 27 7.29 29.99 18.37
C LEU A 27 6.07 30.52 19.13
N CYS A 28 4.91 30.59 18.48
CA CYS A 28 3.66 30.95 19.15
C CYS A 28 3.11 29.76 19.95
N TYR A 29 2.06 30.02 20.74
CA TYR A 29 1.35 29.00 21.50
C TYR A 29 1.07 27.73 20.68
N TRP A 30 0.54 27.84 19.45
CA TRP A 30 0.17 26.69 18.62
C TRP A 30 1.34 25.88 18.09
N HIS A 31 2.46 26.53 17.75
CA HIS A 31 3.61 25.89 17.12
C HIS A 31 4.69 25.44 18.10
N ASP A 32 4.65 25.92 19.34
CA ASP A 32 5.64 25.57 20.36
C ASP A 32 5.37 24.17 20.97
N PRO A 33 6.28 23.20 20.81
CA PRO A 33 6.15 21.87 21.40
C PRO A 33 6.49 21.84 22.90
N SER A 34 7.13 22.87 23.45
CA SER A 34 7.48 22.96 24.88
C SER A 34 6.28 23.35 25.74
N VAL A 35 5.28 23.99 25.15
CA VAL A 35 4.04 24.38 25.83
C VAL A 35 3.11 23.17 25.94
N ASP A 36 2.88 22.69 27.16
CA ASP A 36 1.92 21.63 27.46
C ASP A 36 0.48 22.15 27.37
N LYS A 37 -0.27 21.64 26.40
CA LYS A 37 -1.66 22.02 26.13
C LYS A 37 -2.66 20.96 26.58
N SER A 38 -2.20 19.89 27.25
CA SER A 38 -3.02 18.73 27.57
C SER A 38 -4.22 19.03 28.48
N LYS A 39 -4.14 20.09 29.29
CA LYS A 39 -5.20 20.54 30.21
C LYS A 39 -6.02 21.70 29.67
N ASP A 40 -5.64 22.25 28.53
CA ASP A 40 -6.26 23.44 27.98
C ASP A 40 -7.50 23.05 27.17
N ASN A 41 -8.58 23.84 27.28
CA ASN A 41 -9.72 23.70 26.38
C ASN A 41 -9.39 24.37 25.04
N VAL A 42 -8.69 23.64 24.18
CA VAL A 42 -8.21 24.13 22.87
C VAL A 42 -9.20 23.87 21.73
N ARG A 43 -10.19 22.99 21.91
CA ARG A 43 -11.10 22.57 20.84
C ARG A 43 -11.76 23.76 20.13
N GLU A 44 -12.48 24.61 20.88
CA GLU A 44 -13.19 25.76 20.33
C GLU A 44 -12.24 26.78 19.69
N LYS A 45 -11.04 26.94 20.26
CA LYS A 45 -10.02 27.85 19.71
C LYS A 45 -9.51 27.37 18.36
N VAL A 46 -9.29 26.06 18.22
CA VAL A 46 -8.86 25.43 16.97
C VAL A 46 -9.96 25.50 15.91
N GLU A 47 -11.22 25.29 16.29
CA GLU A 47 -12.37 25.44 15.38
C GLU A 47 -12.54 26.87 14.88
N ASN A 48 -12.47 27.85 15.78
CA ASN A 48 -12.54 29.27 15.41
C ASN A 48 -11.37 29.68 14.51
N TRP A 49 -10.15 29.20 14.82
CA TRP A 49 -8.98 29.42 13.97
C TRP A 49 -9.19 28.89 12.55
N ALA A 50 -9.71 27.67 12.43
CA ALA A 50 -10.02 27.07 11.14
C ALA A 50 -11.13 27.84 10.41
N ALA A 51 -12.16 28.30 11.13
CA ALA A 51 -13.28 29.07 10.58
C ALA A 51 -12.85 30.44 10.01
N GLU A 52 -11.76 31.02 10.51
CA GLU A 52 -11.12 32.21 9.93
C GLU A 52 -10.38 31.93 8.61
N GLY A 53 -10.31 30.66 8.17
CA GLY A 53 -9.61 30.24 6.96
C GLY A 53 -8.09 30.16 7.10
N LYS A 54 -7.57 30.22 8.33
CA LYS A 54 -6.13 30.09 8.61
C LYS A 54 -5.70 28.62 8.59
N PRO A 55 -4.50 28.30 8.06
CA PRO A 55 -3.98 26.94 8.11
C PRO A 55 -3.66 26.52 9.54
N LEU A 56 -3.84 25.23 9.83
CA LEU A 56 -3.49 24.56 11.08
C LEU A 56 -2.14 23.82 10.98
N ASP A 57 -1.35 24.15 9.96
CA ASP A 57 -0.09 23.48 9.69
C ASP A 57 0.87 23.63 10.89
N GLY A 58 1.52 22.54 11.27
CA GLY A 58 2.53 22.50 12.34
C GLY A 58 1.99 22.58 13.76
N PHE A 59 0.67 22.56 13.96
CA PHE A 59 0.06 22.68 15.28
C PHE A 59 0.53 21.56 16.22
N GLN A 60 0.99 21.95 17.41
CA GLN A 60 1.47 21.04 18.47
C GLN A 60 0.34 20.77 19.46
N LEU A 61 -0.49 19.76 19.16
CA LEU A 61 -1.71 19.39 19.89
C LEU A 61 -1.56 18.03 20.60
N ALA A 62 -0.34 17.63 20.94
CA ALA A 62 -0.09 16.38 21.65
C ALA A 62 -0.87 16.30 22.97
N LYS A 63 -1.48 15.14 23.23
CA LYS A 63 -2.25 14.79 24.45
C LYS A 63 -3.44 15.71 24.74
N THR A 64 -3.88 16.52 23.79
CA THR A 64 -5.03 17.40 23.96
C THR A 64 -6.35 16.62 23.90
N ASN A 65 -7.39 17.17 24.54
CA ASN A 65 -8.75 16.68 24.42
C ASN A 65 -9.47 17.46 23.30
N LEU A 66 -9.73 16.77 22.20
CA LEU A 66 -10.36 17.30 20.99
C LEU A 66 -11.56 16.43 20.57
N ILE A 67 -12.24 15.84 21.57
CA ILE A 67 -13.44 15.03 21.32
C ILE A 67 -14.50 15.87 20.61
N ASP A 68 -15.08 15.30 19.56
CA ASP A 68 -16.11 15.92 18.71
C ASP A 68 -15.64 17.24 18.04
N ILE A 69 -14.33 17.42 17.83
CA ILE A 69 -13.82 18.59 17.10
C ILE A 69 -14.35 18.58 15.66
N ASN A 70 -14.82 19.73 15.19
CA ASN A 70 -15.34 19.91 13.84
C ASN A 70 -14.40 20.74 12.96
N LEU A 71 -13.59 20.06 12.13
CA LEU A 71 -12.70 20.68 11.14
C LEU A 71 -13.20 20.45 9.71
N VAL A 72 -14.51 20.62 9.49
CA VAL A 72 -15.11 20.54 8.15
C VAL A 72 -15.20 21.94 7.54
N ASN A 73 -14.51 22.14 6.42
CA ASN A 73 -14.52 23.40 5.67
C ASN A 73 -15.81 23.54 4.84
N ARG A 74 -16.88 24.05 5.46
CA ARG A 74 -18.19 24.21 4.82
C ARG A 74 -18.12 25.29 3.74
N GLY A 75 -18.42 24.92 2.50
CA GLY A 75 -18.42 25.83 1.35
C GLY A 75 -17.18 25.72 0.45
N SER A 76 -16.20 24.90 0.83
CA SER A 76 -15.07 24.53 -0.02
C SER A 76 -15.18 23.07 -0.48
N LYS A 77 -14.57 22.75 -1.64
CA LYS A 77 -14.36 21.35 -2.06
C LYS A 77 -13.16 20.71 -1.34
N GLU A 78 -12.27 21.53 -0.82
CA GLU A 78 -11.06 21.14 -0.08
C GLU A 78 -11.27 21.36 1.42
N GLY A 79 -10.80 20.44 2.26
CA GLY A 79 -10.79 20.62 3.72
C GLY A 79 -9.75 21.63 4.19
N TYR A 80 -9.66 21.80 5.51
CA TYR A 80 -8.63 22.66 6.08
C TYR A 80 -7.23 22.04 5.94
N LYS A 81 -6.21 22.89 5.88
CA LYS A 81 -4.80 22.47 5.89
C LYS A 81 -4.35 22.23 7.32
N CYS A 82 -3.97 20.99 7.65
CA CYS A 82 -3.50 20.57 8.97
C CYS A 82 -2.29 19.65 8.82
N ARG A 83 -1.33 20.07 7.99
CA ARG A 83 -0.11 19.34 7.66
C ARG A 83 0.92 19.45 8.77
N ASP A 84 1.75 18.44 8.94
CA ASP A 84 2.83 18.39 9.95
C ASP A 84 2.36 18.69 11.39
N ALA A 85 1.08 18.52 11.68
CA ALA A 85 0.51 18.73 13.00
C ALA A 85 0.82 17.53 13.91
N ASP A 86 1.10 17.77 15.19
CA ASP A 86 1.32 16.72 16.18
C ASP A 86 0.06 16.49 17.01
N PHE A 87 -0.57 15.33 16.80
CA PHE A 87 -1.68 14.81 17.57
C PHE A 87 -1.27 13.61 18.42
N TYR A 88 0.01 13.50 18.81
CA TYR A 88 0.50 12.39 19.62
C TYR A 88 -0.36 12.20 20.88
N ARG A 89 -1.03 11.03 21.00
CA ARG A 89 -1.97 10.70 22.09
C ARG A 89 -3.14 11.68 22.27
N ALA A 90 -3.47 12.49 21.27
CA ALA A 90 -4.66 13.33 21.33
C ALA A 90 -5.94 12.46 21.35
N ASP A 91 -6.98 12.95 22.03
CA ASP A 91 -8.31 12.36 21.97
C ASP A 91 -9.11 13.04 20.86
N LEU A 92 -9.22 12.39 19.72
CA LEU A 92 -9.94 12.82 18.51
C LEU A 92 -11.19 11.93 18.30
N SER A 93 -11.74 11.38 19.39
CA SER A 93 -12.97 10.59 19.34
C SER A 93 -14.09 11.42 18.71
N ASP A 94 -14.84 10.81 17.78
CA ASP A 94 -15.97 11.46 17.10
C ASP A 94 -15.60 12.73 16.30
N ALA A 95 -14.32 12.98 16.01
CA ALA A 95 -13.87 14.15 15.24
C ALA A 95 -14.40 14.16 13.79
N HIS A 96 -14.71 15.34 13.27
CA HIS A 96 -15.19 15.54 11.89
C HIS A 96 -14.08 16.09 11.00
N PHE A 97 -13.41 15.21 10.27
CA PHE A 97 -12.23 15.49 9.42
C PHE A 97 -12.52 15.27 7.93
N PHE A 98 -13.75 15.55 7.49
CA PHE A 98 -14.12 15.43 6.08
C PHE A 98 -13.19 16.28 5.20
N GLY A 99 -12.46 15.63 4.28
CA GLY A 99 -11.55 16.31 3.35
C GLY A 99 -10.31 16.93 3.98
N LEU A 100 -10.04 16.71 5.28
CA LEU A 100 -8.95 17.36 6.01
C LEU A 100 -7.58 16.92 5.47
N ASP A 101 -6.69 17.88 5.25
CA ASP A 101 -5.32 17.60 4.84
C ASP A 101 -4.44 17.37 6.07
N LEU A 102 -4.09 16.11 6.34
CA LEU A 102 -3.27 15.66 7.46
C LEU A 102 -1.89 15.14 7.00
N ARG A 103 -1.42 15.58 5.83
CA ARG A 103 -0.14 15.11 5.27
C ARG A 103 1.02 15.43 6.22
N GLY A 104 1.91 14.46 6.44
CA GLY A 104 3.06 14.59 7.34
C GLY A 104 2.74 14.60 8.84
N SER A 105 1.46 14.76 9.21
CA SER A 105 1.01 14.86 10.61
C SER A 105 1.27 13.59 11.41
N SER A 106 1.34 13.73 12.73
CA SER A 106 1.55 12.63 13.67
C SER A 106 0.28 12.31 14.44
N LEU A 107 -0.39 11.22 14.06
CA LEU A 107 -1.54 10.63 14.78
C LEU A 107 -1.10 9.47 15.67
N MET A 108 0.18 9.42 16.06
CA MET A 108 0.73 8.32 16.84
C MET A 108 -0.03 8.17 18.16
N LYS A 109 -0.59 6.99 18.41
CA LYS A 109 -1.41 6.67 19.60
C LYS A 109 -2.62 7.60 19.81
N ALA A 110 -3.04 8.34 18.79
CA ALA A 110 -4.24 9.16 18.86
C ALA A 110 -5.48 8.27 18.90
N LYS A 111 -6.53 8.71 19.60
CA LYS A 111 -7.84 8.05 19.57
C LYS A 111 -8.67 8.66 18.46
N LEU A 112 -8.98 7.91 17.42
CA LEU A 112 -9.83 8.33 16.29
C LEU A 112 -11.10 7.47 16.23
N ASN A 113 -11.52 6.90 17.37
CA ASN A 113 -12.71 6.06 17.38
C ASN A 113 -13.93 6.86 16.96
N CYS A 114 -14.71 6.31 16.03
CA CYS A 114 -15.85 6.99 15.40
C CYS A 114 -15.54 8.27 14.61
N ALA A 115 -14.27 8.65 14.44
CA ALA A 115 -13.90 9.85 13.68
C ALA A 115 -14.28 9.70 12.20
N ASN A 116 -14.71 10.81 11.59
CA ASN A 116 -15.03 10.88 10.17
C ASN A 116 -13.82 11.36 9.37
N LEU A 117 -13.06 10.44 8.78
CA LEU A 117 -11.91 10.70 7.91
C LEU A 117 -12.27 10.61 6.41
N HIS A 118 -13.56 10.68 6.05
CA HIS A 118 -13.98 10.58 4.66
C HIS A 118 -13.29 11.65 3.79
N CYS A 119 -12.69 11.24 2.68
CA CYS A 119 -11.88 12.09 1.79
C CYS A 119 -10.64 12.77 2.42
N ALA A 120 -10.21 12.37 3.62
CA ALA A 120 -9.02 12.95 4.25
C ALA A 120 -7.72 12.55 3.52
N GLN A 121 -6.70 13.41 3.60
CA GLN A 121 -5.37 13.15 3.04
C GLN A 121 -4.39 12.75 4.14
N LEU A 122 -3.83 11.54 4.06
CA LEU A 122 -2.98 10.94 5.09
C LEU A 122 -1.58 10.53 4.59
N SER A 123 -1.16 11.02 3.42
CA SER A 123 0.19 10.79 2.89
C SER A 123 1.26 11.18 3.92
N ASP A 124 2.27 10.32 4.11
CA ASP A 124 3.38 10.53 5.03
C ASP A 124 2.96 10.73 6.51
N CYS A 125 1.72 10.41 6.87
CA CYS A 125 1.23 10.50 8.23
C CYS A 125 1.80 9.37 9.11
N ASN A 126 2.02 9.65 10.40
CA ASN A 126 2.34 8.63 11.41
C ASN A 126 1.06 8.12 12.07
N LEU A 127 0.67 6.88 11.75
CA LEU A 127 -0.51 6.20 12.32
C LEU A 127 -0.17 5.11 13.35
N LEU A 128 1.07 5.06 13.87
CA LEU A 128 1.49 3.99 14.77
C LEU A 128 0.66 4.00 16.06
N GLY A 129 -0.02 2.89 16.34
CA GLY A 129 -0.87 2.73 17.52
C GLY A 129 -2.12 3.61 17.54
N ALA A 130 -2.49 4.27 16.43
CA ALA A 130 -3.72 5.06 16.36
C ALA A 130 -4.96 4.15 16.47
N ASP A 131 -5.97 4.54 17.25
CA ASP A 131 -7.22 3.79 17.31
C ASP A 131 -8.20 4.26 16.24
N LEU A 132 -8.30 3.51 15.13
CA LEU A 132 -9.21 3.79 14.02
C LEU A 132 -10.55 3.03 14.15
N SER A 133 -10.91 2.54 15.34
CA SER A 133 -12.11 1.74 15.55
C SER A 133 -13.39 2.50 15.22
N ARG A 134 -14.17 1.99 14.25
CA ARG A 134 -15.39 2.63 13.74
C ARG A 134 -15.15 3.99 13.06
N ALA A 135 -13.91 4.38 12.79
CA ALA A 135 -13.62 5.56 11.99
C ALA A 135 -14.11 5.35 10.54
N ARG A 136 -14.65 6.38 9.89
CA ARG A 136 -15.05 6.32 8.48
C ARG A 136 -13.82 6.53 7.59
N LEU A 137 -13.43 5.52 6.82
CA LEU A 137 -12.19 5.50 6.03
C LEU A 137 -12.40 5.55 4.52
N GLU A 138 -13.61 5.86 4.07
CA GLU A 138 -13.98 5.98 2.66
C GLU A 138 -13.21 7.11 1.96
N ASN A 139 -12.75 6.85 0.74
CA ASN A 139 -12.08 7.82 -0.13
C ASN A 139 -10.85 8.52 0.47
N ILE A 140 -10.19 7.92 1.48
CA ILE A 140 -8.93 8.46 2.01
C ILE A 140 -7.84 8.43 0.95
N GLU A 141 -7.10 9.52 0.84
CA GLU A 141 -5.87 9.61 0.06
C GLU A 141 -4.68 9.18 0.92
N TRP A 142 -4.26 7.93 0.77
CA TRP A 142 -3.13 7.35 1.53
C TRP A 142 -1.75 7.75 0.99
N GLY A 143 -1.68 8.29 -0.23
CA GLY A 143 -0.42 8.59 -0.93
C GLY A 143 0.40 7.36 -1.33
N GLU A 144 1.67 7.59 -1.70
CA GLU A 144 2.60 6.51 -2.04
C GLU A 144 3.06 5.70 -0.81
N SER A 145 3.13 6.35 0.34
CA SER A 145 3.64 5.77 1.58
C SER A 145 3.13 6.48 2.83
N LEU A 146 3.08 5.72 3.92
CA LEU A 146 2.98 6.24 5.28
C LEU A 146 4.39 6.45 5.87
N LYS A 147 4.48 7.22 6.97
CA LYS A 147 5.76 7.56 7.62
C LYS A 147 6.59 6.32 7.99
N GLN A 148 5.94 5.27 8.51
CA GLN A 148 6.59 4.01 8.86
C GLN A 148 7.17 3.28 7.65
N GLU A 149 6.50 3.37 6.50
CA GLU A 149 6.98 2.76 5.26
C GLU A 149 8.25 3.47 4.76
N ILE A 150 8.26 4.80 4.80
CA ILE A 150 9.42 5.62 4.43
C ILE A 150 10.60 5.30 5.35
N ALA A 151 10.38 5.30 6.66
CA ALA A 151 11.40 4.96 7.65
C ALA A 151 11.99 3.56 7.39
N THR A 152 11.12 2.58 7.10
CA THR A 152 11.54 1.22 6.76
C THR A 152 12.39 1.18 5.49
N ARG A 153 11.96 1.85 4.41
CA ARG A 153 12.73 1.93 3.15
C ARG A 153 14.09 2.59 3.36
N SER A 154 14.15 3.65 4.15
CA SER A 154 15.39 4.35 4.51
C SER A 154 16.34 3.45 5.30
N ALA A 155 15.84 2.73 6.30
CA ALA A 155 16.63 1.79 7.09
C ALA A 155 17.14 0.60 6.26
N MET A 156 16.33 0.09 5.32
CA MET A 156 16.76 -0.96 4.40
C MET A 156 17.94 -0.53 3.52
N LYS A 157 17.96 0.74 3.08
CA LYS A 157 19.08 1.31 2.33
C LYS A 157 20.35 1.45 3.18
N LYS A 158 20.20 1.74 4.48
CA LYS A 158 21.33 1.87 5.42
C LYS A 158 21.92 0.52 5.86
N GLY A 159 21.15 -0.57 5.78
CA GLY A 159 21.63 -1.93 6.06
C GLY A 159 21.64 -2.32 7.55
N ASP A 160 21.15 -1.47 8.46
CA ASP A 160 21.01 -1.86 9.88
C ASP A 160 19.86 -2.86 10.05
N ARG A 161 20.22 -4.14 10.17
CA ARG A 161 19.26 -5.24 10.29
C ARG A 161 18.34 -5.11 11.51
N ARG A 162 18.85 -4.65 12.66
CA ARG A 162 18.04 -4.55 13.89
C ARG A 162 17.02 -3.44 13.75
N GLN A 163 17.45 -2.29 13.26
CA GLN A 163 16.57 -1.15 13.01
C GLN A 163 15.51 -1.49 11.95
N VAL A 164 15.89 -2.19 10.88
CA VAL A 164 14.94 -2.64 9.84
C VAL A 164 13.86 -3.55 10.43
N ILE A 165 14.20 -4.49 11.31
CA ILE A 165 13.21 -5.38 11.92
C ILE A 165 12.23 -4.57 12.76
N SER A 166 12.72 -3.66 13.60
CA SER A 166 11.87 -2.80 14.44
C SER A 166 10.91 -1.97 13.59
N LEU A 167 11.42 -1.28 12.57
CA LEU A 167 10.58 -0.44 11.70
C LEU A 167 9.60 -1.26 10.85
N CYS A 168 9.98 -2.48 10.44
CA CYS A 168 9.05 -3.39 9.77
C CYS A 168 7.90 -3.83 10.71
N GLN A 169 8.16 -4.01 12.01
CA GLN A 169 7.11 -4.35 12.97
C GLN A 169 6.11 -3.20 13.13
N GLU A 170 6.61 -1.97 13.23
CA GLU A 170 5.78 -0.77 13.29
C GLU A 170 4.94 -0.60 12.00
N ALA A 171 5.57 -0.74 10.83
CA ALA A 171 4.87 -0.65 9.54
C ALA A 171 3.83 -1.76 9.38
N GLU A 172 4.13 -2.99 9.83
CA GLU A 172 3.19 -4.10 9.83
C GLU A 172 1.97 -3.82 10.72
N GLU A 173 2.17 -3.29 11.93
CA GLU A 173 1.10 -2.95 12.85
C GLU A 173 0.14 -1.92 12.25
N VAL A 174 0.69 -0.85 11.65
CA VAL A 174 -0.08 0.19 10.97
C VAL A 174 -0.89 -0.40 9.82
N CYS A 175 -0.26 -1.17 8.93
CA CYS A 175 -0.95 -1.81 7.80
C CYS A 175 -2.07 -2.75 8.26
N ARG A 176 -1.81 -3.53 9.31
CA ARG A 176 -2.79 -4.47 9.87
C ARG A 176 -3.99 -3.74 10.47
N ASN A 177 -3.75 -2.64 11.18
CA ASN A 177 -4.81 -1.84 11.78
C ASN A 177 -5.73 -1.25 10.69
N ILE A 178 -5.14 -0.58 9.70
CA ILE A 178 -5.88 -0.01 8.56
C ILE A 178 -6.66 -1.09 7.83
N ARG A 179 -6.01 -2.20 7.44
CA ARG A 179 -6.66 -3.33 6.76
C ARG A 179 -7.89 -3.80 7.53
N LYS A 180 -7.77 -4.07 8.83
CA LYS A 180 -8.89 -4.58 9.65
C LYS A 180 -10.08 -3.62 9.67
N GLN A 181 -9.83 -2.31 9.71
CA GLN A 181 -10.92 -1.34 9.70
C GLN A 181 -11.54 -1.18 8.31
N CYS A 182 -10.74 -1.24 7.24
CA CYS A 182 -11.23 -1.28 5.87
C CYS A 182 -12.08 -2.54 5.61
N GLU A 183 -11.65 -3.72 6.06
CA GLU A 183 -12.40 -4.99 5.93
C GLU A 183 -13.77 -4.90 6.62
N LYS A 184 -13.83 -4.31 7.82
CA LYS A 184 -15.09 -4.11 8.54
C LYS A 184 -16.07 -3.16 7.84
N GLN A 185 -15.56 -2.26 7.01
CA GLN A 185 -16.35 -1.28 6.25
C GLN A 185 -16.67 -1.74 4.83
N GLY A 186 -16.20 -2.92 4.40
CA GLY A 186 -16.35 -3.37 3.02
C GLY A 186 -15.45 -2.65 2.01
N LEU A 187 -14.40 -1.96 2.48
CA LEU A 187 -13.40 -1.28 1.64
C LEU A 187 -12.33 -2.27 1.17
N PHE A 188 -12.75 -3.27 0.41
CA PHE A 188 -11.92 -4.46 0.13
C PHE A 188 -10.71 -4.19 -0.76
N GLU A 189 -10.80 -3.21 -1.67
CA GLU A 189 -9.66 -2.83 -2.50
C GLU A 189 -8.52 -2.26 -1.65
N THR A 190 -8.84 -1.28 -0.81
CA THR A 190 -7.89 -0.66 0.14
C THR A 190 -7.41 -1.69 1.17
N ALA A 191 -8.29 -2.55 1.67
CA ALA A 191 -7.89 -3.65 2.54
C ALA A 191 -6.88 -4.59 1.87
N GLY A 192 -7.07 -4.93 0.59
CA GLY A 192 -6.17 -5.78 -0.19
C GLY A 192 -4.79 -5.15 -0.40
N THR A 193 -4.72 -3.84 -0.65
CA THR A 193 -3.43 -3.14 -0.79
C THR A 193 -2.66 -3.14 0.53
N PHE A 194 -3.32 -2.85 1.65
CA PHE A 194 -2.69 -2.89 2.98
C PHE A 194 -2.38 -4.32 3.44
N PHE A 195 -3.17 -5.33 3.04
CA PHE A 195 -2.85 -6.74 3.27
C PHE A 195 -1.54 -7.14 2.62
N LYS A 196 -1.36 -6.76 1.35
CA LYS A 196 -0.12 -7.04 0.63
C LYS A 196 1.08 -6.37 1.27
N LYS A 197 0.95 -5.11 1.71
CA LYS A 197 1.98 -4.39 2.47
C LYS A 197 2.29 -5.10 3.80
N GLU A 198 1.27 -5.48 4.57
CA GLU A 198 1.41 -6.26 5.82
C GLU A 198 2.25 -7.54 5.59
N MET A 199 1.92 -8.32 4.55
CA MET A 199 2.65 -9.55 4.22
C MET A 199 4.10 -9.29 3.79
N GLN A 200 4.36 -8.19 3.08
CA GLN A 200 5.72 -7.80 2.71
C GLN A 200 6.56 -7.44 3.95
N TYR A 201 6.02 -6.68 4.90
CA TYR A 201 6.72 -6.34 6.13
C TYR A 201 6.97 -7.57 7.02
N ARG A 202 6.03 -8.52 7.11
CA ARG A 202 6.26 -9.82 7.76
C ARG A 202 7.44 -10.57 7.14
N ARG A 203 7.51 -10.61 5.81
CA ARG A 203 8.60 -11.26 5.08
C ARG A 203 9.96 -10.60 5.36
N TYR A 204 10.01 -9.27 5.47
CA TYR A 204 11.26 -8.55 5.73
C TYR A 204 11.84 -8.81 7.12
N GLN A 205 11.00 -9.15 8.09
CA GLN A 205 11.43 -9.55 9.42
C GLN A 205 12.12 -10.94 9.40
N MET A 206 11.71 -11.85 8.49
CA MET A 206 12.28 -13.21 8.40
C MET A 206 13.78 -13.22 8.05
N PRO A 207 14.55 -14.22 8.53
CA PRO A 207 15.95 -14.41 8.12
C PRO A 207 16.12 -14.52 6.61
N LEU A 208 17.22 -14.00 6.07
CA LEU A 208 17.46 -13.91 4.63
C LEU A 208 17.45 -15.28 3.92
N LEU A 209 18.07 -16.29 4.55
CA LEU A 209 18.19 -17.66 4.01
C LEU A 209 17.08 -18.61 4.50
N SER A 210 15.94 -18.06 4.96
CA SER A 210 14.82 -18.89 5.44
C SER A 210 13.97 -19.43 4.29
N PHE A 211 13.66 -20.72 4.32
CA PHE A 211 12.70 -21.34 3.40
C PHE A 211 11.34 -20.64 3.43
N ASN A 212 10.88 -20.20 4.61
CA ASN A 212 9.63 -19.45 4.75
C ASN A 212 9.67 -18.11 4.01
N ARG A 213 10.82 -17.43 4.01
CA ARG A 213 11.03 -16.17 3.29
C ARG A 213 10.99 -16.40 1.78
N PHE A 214 11.60 -17.49 1.32
CA PHE A 214 11.57 -17.90 -0.08
C PHE A 214 10.13 -18.17 -0.55
N ILE A 215 9.39 -19.02 0.17
CA ILE A 215 7.98 -19.33 -0.15
C ILE A 215 7.13 -18.05 -0.17
N SER A 216 7.27 -17.20 0.84
CA SER A 216 6.56 -15.91 0.89
C SER A 216 6.88 -15.02 -0.32
N LYS A 217 8.15 -14.98 -0.77
CA LYS A 217 8.55 -14.25 -1.98
C LYS A 217 7.94 -14.86 -3.23
N THR A 218 7.94 -16.18 -3.35
CA THR A 218 7.34 -16.91 -4.47
C THR A 218 5.84 -16.60 -4.59
N VAL A 219 5.10 -16.64 -3.48
CA VAL A 219 3.66 -16.32 -3.44
C VAL A 219 3.38 -14.85 -3.81
N ASP A 220 4.20 -13.89 -3.36
CA ASP A 220 4.06 -12.48 -3.77
C ASP A 220 4.23 -12.31 -5.28
N VAL A 221 5.25 -12.95 -5.86
CA VAL A 221 5.53 -12.88 -7.30
C VAL A 221 4.40 -13.52 -8.10
N PHE A 222 3.95 -14.70 -7.70
CA PHE A 222 2.97 -15.51 -8.43
C PHE A 222 1.56 -14.89 -8.43
N CYS A 223 1.05 -14.49 -7.27
CA CYS A 223 -0.34 -14.04 -7.13
C CYS A 223 -0.52 -12.80 -6.24
N GLY A 224 0.57 -12.17 -5.78
CA GLY A 224 0.50 -11.02 -4.88
C GLY A 224 -0.18 -11.35 -3.55
N TYR A 225 0.09 -12.53 -2.99
CA TYR A 225 -0.63 -13.08 -1.82
C TYR A 225 -2.12 -13.30 -2.05
N GLY A 226 -2.51 -13.56 -3.29
CA GLY A 226 -3.90 -13.81 -3.67
C GLY A 226 -4.76 -12.55 -3.77
N GLU A 227 -4.13 -11.38 -3.98
CA GLU A 227 -4.81 -10.09 -4.17
C GLU A 227 -4.71 -9.58 -5.62
N SER A 228 -3.95 -10.25 -6.49
CA SER A 228 -3.63 -9.74 -7.84
C SER A 228 -3.87 -10.79 -8.93
N PRO A 229 -5.10 -10.94 -9.47
CA PRO A 229 -5.40 -11.92 -10.52
C PRO A 229 -4.58 -11.68 -11.78
N ILE A 230 -4.28 -10.42 -12.11
CA ILE A 230 -3.43 -10.04 -13.25
C ILE A 230 -2.02 -10.64 -13.19
N ARG A 231 -1.46 -10.84 -11.98
CA ARG A 231 -0.14 -11.49 -11.81
C ARG A 231 -0.21 -12.98 -12.16
N VAL A 232 -1.32 -13.64 -11.84
CA VAL A 232 -1.54 -15.05 -12.18
C VAL A 232 -1.65 -15.22 -13.70
N VAL A 233 -2.38 -14.33 -14.37
CA VAL A 233 -2.46 -14.31 -15.84
C VAL A 233 -1.09 -14.06 -16.47
N ALA A 234 -0.35 -13.05 -15.99
CA ALA A 234 0.99 -12.75 -16.49
C ALA A 234 1.95 -13.93 -16.30
N PHE A 235 1.92 -14.59 -15.15
CA PHE A 235 2.68 -15.81 -14.91
C PHE A 235 2.29 -16.92 -15.90
N SER A 236 0.98 -17.13 -16.11
CA SER A 236 0.47 -18.16 -17.03
C SER A 236 1.00 -17.95 -18.45
N LEU A 237 0.93 -16.71 -18.95
CA LEU A 237 1.46 -16.34 -20.27
C LEU A 237 2.99 -16.53 -20.35
N ALA A 238 3.72 -16.17 -19.29
CA ALA A 238 5.17 -16.36 -19.24
C ALA A 238 5.56 -17.85 -19.21
N LEU A 239 4.82 -18.68 -18.49
CA LEU A 239 5.04 -20.13 -18.45
C LEU A 239 4.77 -20.75 -19.83
N ILE A 240 3.63 -20.42 -20.45
CA ILE A 240 3.28 -20.86 -21.81
C ILE A 240 4.40 -20.47 -22.79
N PHE A 241 4.82 -19.21 -22.78
CA PHE A 241 5.87 -18.77 -23.70
C PHE A 241 7.22 -19.47 -23.45
N THR A 242 7.57 -19.71 -22.18
CA THR A 242 8.83 -20.39 -21.83
C THR A 242 8.80 -21.86 -22.24
N CYS A 243 7.67 -22.55 -22.04
CA CYS A 243 7.47 -23.93 -22.49
C CYS A 243 7.46 -24.02 -24.01
N ALA A 244 6.75 -23.12 -24.70
CA ALA A 244 6.77 -23.01 -26.17
C ALA A 244 8.19 -22.86 -26.73
N MET A 245 9.01 -21.99 -26.12
CA MET A 245 10.41 -21.84 -26.49
C MET A 245 11.20 -23.14 -26.28
N ALA A 246 10.98 -23.84 -25.15
CA ALA A 246 11.63 -25.10 -24.89
C ALA A 246 11.23 -26.19 -25.90
N TYR A 247 9.96 -26.28 -26.28
CA TYR A 247 9.47 -27.21 -27.30
C TYR A 247 10.05 -26.94 -28.68
N PHE A 248 10.10 -25.66 -29.08
CA PHE A 248 10.73 -25.24 -30.33
C PHE A 248 12.22 -25.64 -30.39
N LEU A 249 12.96 -25.48 -29.29
CA LEU A 249 14.39 -25.86 -29.22
C LEU A 249 14.63 -27.37 -29.14
N LEU A 250 13.66 -28.13 -28.61
CA LEU A 250 13.74 -29.59 -28.48
C LEU A 250 13.15 -30.35 -29.67
N ASP A 251 12.71 -29.61 -30.70
CA ASP A 251 12.19 -30.15 -31.95
C ASP A 251 11.07 -31.19 -31.76
N THR A 252 10.08 -30.84 -30.94
CA THR A 252 8.96 -31.73 -30.58
C THR A 252 8.04 -32.14 -31.73
N THR A 253 8.17 -31.49 -32.88
CA THR A 253 7.30 -31.62 -34.06
C THR A 253 8.01 -32.33 -35.23
N ALA A 254 9.30 -32.65 -35.09
CA ALA A 254 10.07 -33.39 -36.09
C ALA A 254 9.42 -34.71 -36.54
N ALA A 255 8.63 -35.34 -35.66
CA ALA A 255 8.00 -36.63 -35.95
C ALA A 255 6.82 -36.53 -36.95
N ASN A 256 6.14 -35.38 -37.04
CA ASN A 256 5.02 -35.14 -37.95
C ASN A 256 5.05 -33.69 -38.45
N PRO A 257 5.91 -33.35 -39.44
CA PRO A 257 6.01 -31.99 -39.95
C PRO A 257 4.71 -31.58 -40.66
N ILE A 258 3.96 -30.65 -40.06
CA ILE A 258 2.71 -30.12 -40.60
C ILE A 258 2.97 -29.23 -41.84
N TYR A 259 4.16 -28.63 -41.93
CA TYR A 259 4.56 -27.67 -42.97
C TYR A 259 5.77 -28.17 -43.78
N ALA A 260 5.72 -29.41 -44.29
CA ALA A 260 6.81 -30.02 -45.06
C ALA A 260 7.23 -29.22 -46.31
N ASP A 261 6.32 -28.44 -46.90
CA ASP A 261 6.56 -27.67 -48.13
C ASP A 261 7.08 -26.23 -47.89
N VAL A 262 7.32 -25.83 -46.64
CA VAL A 262 7.79 -24.48 -46.31
C VAL A 262 9.27 -24.50 -46.00
N GLU A 263 10.07 -23.82 -46.82
CA GLU A 263 11.52 -23.74 -46.65
C GLU A 263 11.99 -22.38 -46.09
N GLY A 264 13.20 -22.37 -45.52
CA GLY A 264 13.89 -21.16 -45.06
C GLY A 264 13.37 -20.59 -43.74
N TRP A 265 13.51 -19.27 -43.54
CA TRP A 265 13.16 -18.62 -42.26
C TRP A 265 11.68 -18.74 -41.88
N ARG A 266 10.79 -18.89 -42.88
CA ARG A 266 9.34 -19.04 -42.69
C ARG A 266 8.99 -20.34 -41.97
N PHE A 267 9.77 -21.41 -42.20
CA PHE A 267 9.63 -22.68 -41.50
C PHE A 267 9.74 -22.49 -39.98
N TYR A 268 10.85 -21.88 -39.53
CA TYR A 268 11.10 -21.65 -38.11
C TYR A 268 10.04 -20.78 -37.43
N VAL A 269 9.47 -19.81 -38.16
CA VAL A 269 8.37 -18.98 -37.64
C VAL A 269 7.11 -19.82 -37.42
N PHE A 270 6.69 -20.61 -38.41
CA PHE A 270 5.52 -21.48 -38.27
C PHE A 270 5.73 -22.55 -37.20
N GLU A 271 6.94 -23.09 -37.11
CA GLU A 271 7.27 -24.12 -36.13
C GLU A 271 7.24 -23.57 -34.70
N PHE A 272 7.69 -22.33 -34.50
CA PHE A 272 7.50 -21.64 -33.22
C PHE A 272 6.02 -21.45 -32.86
N PHE A 273 5.17 -21.09 -33.83
CA PHE A 273 3.73 -20.97 -33.59
C PHE A 273 3.07 -22.32 -33.28
N ASN A 274 3.51 -23.43 -33.89
CA ASN A 274 3.08 -24.78 -33.53
C ASN A 274 3.48 -25.14 -32.10
N ALA A 275 4.72 -24.86 -31.71
CA ALA A 275 5.19 -25.06 -30.34
C ALA A 275 4.41 -24.21 -29.32
N LEU A 276 4.06 -22.98 -29.69
CA LEU A 276 3.21 -22.10 -28.88
C LEU A 276 1.80 -22.65 -28.73
N TYR A 277 1.18 -23.09 -29.84
CA TYR A 277 -0.11 -23.74 -29.82
C TYR A 277 -0.12 -25.00 -28.95
N PHE A 278 0.90 -25.86 -29.08
CA PHE A 278 1.06 -27.05 -28.26
C PHE A 278 1.16 -26.73 -26.77
N SER A 279 1.95 -25.70 -26.41
CA SER A 279 2.06 -25.22 -25.03
C SER A 279 0.73 -24.71 -24.48
N VAL A 280 -0.04 -23.92 -25.25
CA VAL A 280 -1.37 -23.46 -24.81
C VAL A 280 -2.32 -24.62 -24.52
N VAL A 281 -2.38 -25.60 -25.41
CA VAL A 281 -3.25 -26.79 -25.28
C VAL A 281 -2.81 -27.67 -24.11
N THR A 282 -1.50 -27.78 -23.88
CA THR A 282 -0.92 -28.56 -22.76
C THR A 282 -1.18 -27.86 -21.42
N PHE A 283 -0.91 -26.56 -21.33
CA PHE A 283 -1.15 -25.74 -20.15
C PHE A 283 -2.63 -25.70 -19.75
N THR A 284 -3.54 -25.62 -20.73
CA THR A 284 -4.99 -25.68 -20.49
C THR A 284 -5.50 -27.09 -20.27
N THR A 285 -4.65 -28.11 -20.38
CA THR A 285 -4.99 -29.54 -20.25
C THR A 285 -6.05 -30.02 -21.24
N LEU A 286 -6.23 -29.32 -22.37
CA LEU A 286 -7.20 -29.70 -23.42
C LEU A 286 -6.73 -30.92 -24.21
N GLY A 287 -5.45 -30.97 -24.57
CA GLY A 287 -4.80 -32.14 -25.18
C GLY A 287 -5.46 -32.68 -26.45
N TYR A 288 -5.51 -31.92 -27.55
CA TYR A 288 -6.12 -32.36 -28.81
C TYR A 288 -5.45 -33.58 -29.46
N GLY A 289 -4.21 -33.90 -29.10
CA GLY A 289 -3.51 -35.12 -29.53
C GLY A 289 -2.91 -35.06 -30.94
N ASP A 290 -2.95 -33.90 -31.57
CA ASP A 290 -2.34 -33.59 -32.87
C ASP A 290 -0.80 -33.50 -32.82
N ILE A 291 -0.26 -33.02 -31.69
CA ILE A 291 1.19 -32.96 -31.43
C ILE A 291 1.52 -33.86 -30.23
N SER A 292 2.52 -34.73 -30.41
CA SER A 292 2.98 -35.67 -29.39
C SER A 292 4.45 -35.44 -29.07
N PRO A 293 4.80 -34.98 -27.86
CA PRO A 293 6.19 -34.72 -27.51
C PRO A 293 6.97 -36.03 -27.42
N VAL A 294 8.23 -35.99 -27.85
CA VAL A 294 9.19 -37.09 -27.79
C VAL A 294 10.36 -36.75 -26.87
N GLY A 295 11.04 -37.77 -26.35
CA GLY A 295 12.20 -37.59 -25.49
C GLY A 295 11.93 -36.75 -24.24
N VAL A 296 12.81 -35.78 -23.97
CA VAL A 296 12.78 -34.92 -22.77
C VAL A 296 11.54 -34.02 -22.73
N ALA A 297 11.00 -33.63 -23.87
CA ALA A 297 9.83 -32.75 -23.95
C ALA A 297 8.57 -33.35 -23.31
N ARG A 298 8.48 -34.68 -23.14
CA ARG A 298 7.40 -35.34 -22.42
C ARG A 298 7.34 -34.92 -20.95
N PHE A 299 8.51 -34.77 -20.31
CA PHE A 299 8.58 -34.33 -18.92
C PHE A 299 8.20 -32.86 -18.78
N ILE A 300 8.58 -32.03 -19.76
CA ILE A 300 8.19 -30.61 -19.80
C ILE A 300 6.67 -30.49 -19.96
N ALA A 301 6.08 -31.27 -20.87
CA ALA A 301 4.62 -31.29 -21.08
C ALA A 301 3.85 -31.76 -19.84
N ALA A 302 4.33 -32.81 -19.17
CA ALA A 302 3.72 -33.28 -17.92
C ALA A 302 3.79 -32.22 -16.81
N PHE A 303 4.93 -31.53 -16.68
CA PHE A 303 5.11 -30.46 -15.69
C PHE A 303 4.27 -29.22 -16.01
N GLU A 304 4.21 -28.83 -17.29
CA GLU A 304 3.38 -27.71 -17.76
C GLU A 304 1.90 -27.97 -17.52
N ALA A 305 1.39 -29.16 -17.86
CA ALA A 305 0.00 -29.53 -17.62
C ALA A 305 -0.34 -29.52 -16.12
N PHE A 306 0.54 -30.05 -15.27
CA PHE A 306 0.38 -30.02 -13.82
C PHE A 306 0.32 -28.57 -13.30
N LEU A 307 1.29 -27.73 -13.67
CA LEU A 307 1.30 -26.32 -13.27
C LEU A 307 0.10 -25.56 -13.82
N GLY A 308 -0.31 -25.83 -15.06
CA GLY A 308 -1.45 -25.20 -15.71
C GLY A 308 -2.76 -25.45 -14.96
N SER A 309 -3.03 -26.70 -14.58
CA SER A 309 -4.20 -27.05 -13.77
C SER A 309 -4.25 -26.30 -12.43
N PHE A 310 -3.11 -26.20 -11.73
CA PHE A 310 -3.00 -25.46 -10.47
C PHE A 310 -3.16 -23.94 -10.65
N THR A 311 -2.56 -23.40 -11.71
CA THR A 311 -2.59 -21.95 -11.99
C THR A 311 -3.99 -21.49 -12.39
N MET A 312 -4.72 -22.30 -13.15
CA MET A 312 -6.13 -22.06 -13.48
C MET A 312 -7.02 -22.10 -12.25
N ALA A 313 -6.86 -23.10 -11.37
CA ALA A 313 -7.59 -23.17 -10.11
C ALA A 313 -7.30 -21.94 -9.23
N LEU A 314 -6.02 -21.54 -9.12
CA LEU A 314 -5.66 -20.34 -8.37
C LEU A 314 -6.23 -19.06 -8.98
N PHE A 315 -6.23 -18.93 -10.31
CA PHE A 315 -6.82 -17.78 -11.00
C PHE A 315 -8.30 -17.63 -10.62
N VAL A 316 -9.08 -18.71 -10.67
CA VAL A 316 -10.49 -18.70 -10.26
C VAL A 316 -10.63 -18.27 -8.81
N VAL A 317 -9.85 -18.83 -7.89
CA VAL A 317 -9.92 -18.46 -6.46
C VAL A 317 -9.59 -16.99 -6.23
N VAL A 318 -8.52 -16.49 -6.84
CA VAL A 318 -8.09 -15.08 -6.68
C VAL A 318 -9.09 -14.13 -7.35
N PHE A 319 -9.62 -14.51 -8.50
CA PHE A 319 -10.64 -13.74 -9.22
C PHE A 319 -11.93 -13.65 -8.43
N VAL A 320 -12.47 -14.79 -7.98
CA VAL A 320 -13.67 -14.84 -7.15
C VAL A 320 -13.46 -14.02 -5.88
N LYS A 321 -12.36 -14.24 -5.17
CA LYS A 321 -12.03 -13.46 -3.96
C LYS A 321 -12.02 -11.94 -4.22
N LYS A 322 -11.53 -11.50 -5.38
CA LYS A 322 -11.45 -10.09 -5.77
C LYS A 322 -12.81 -9.51 -6.19
N MET A 323 -13.74 -10.34 -6.67
CA MET A 323 -15.08 -9.92 -7.12
C MET A 323 -16.15 -10.04 -6.03
N THR A 324 -16.00 -10.99 -5.10
CA THR A 324 -17.01 -11.26 -4.04
C THR A 324 -16.72 -10.55 -2.73
N ARG A 325 -15.51 -10.00 -2.56
CA ARG A 325 -15.18 -9.06 -1.49
C ARG A 325 -15.40 -7.68 -2.07
#